data_AF-A0A7W4HW74-F1
#
_entry.id   AF-A0A7W4HW74-F1
#
_cell.length_a   1.000
_cell.length_b   1.000
_cell.length_c   1.000
_cell.angle_alpha   90.00
_cell.angle_beta   90.00
_cell.angle_gamma   90.00
#
_symmetry.space_group_name_H-M   'P 1'
#
loop_
_entity.id
_entity.type
_entity.pdbx_description
1 polymer ?
#
loop_
_entity_poly.entity_id
_entity_poly.type
_entity_poly.pdbx_seq_one_letter_code
_entity_poly.pdbx_strand_id
1 'polypeptide(L)' 'ADVKQVGIEWCTAQSKELKERGVPALHYYSMGRSEGVKQIVNEVF' A
#
# COMPACT_ATOMS: atom_id res chain seq x y z
N ALA A 1 13.70 1.21 -11.65
CA ALA A 1 12.27 1.09 -11.97
C ALA A 1 11.65 -0.06 -11.17
N ASP A 2 12.35 -1.20 -11.12
CA ASP A 2 11.80 -2.45 -10.59
C ASP A 2 11.58 -2.46 -9.07
N VAL A 3 12.50 -1.89 -8.28
CA VAL A 3 12.35 -1.84 -6.81
C VAL A 3 11.10 -1.08 -6.36
N LYS A 4 10.72 -0.03 -7.11
CA LYS A 4 9.49 0.72 -6.83
C LYS A 4 8.27 -0.16 -7.04
N GLN A 5 8.23 -0.90 -8.15
CA GLN A 5 7.13 -1.79 -8.51
C GLN A 5 7.00 -2.94 -7.49
N VAL A 6 8.12 -3.57 -7.13
CA VAL A 6 8.18 -4.61 -6.07
C VAL A 6 7.63 -4.06 -4.74
N GLY A 7 8.01 -2.84 -4.37
CA GLY A 7 7.52 -2.21 -3.14
C GLY A 7 6.00 -1.95 -3.16
N ILE A 8 5.46 -1.57 -4.33
CA ILE A 8 4.01 -1.39 -4.51
C ILE A 8 3.29 -2.73 -4.38
N GLU A 9 3.75 -3.76 -5.09
CA GLU A 9 3.15 -5.10 -5.06
C GLU A 9 3.14 -5.68 -3.64
N TRP A 10 4.25 -5.57 -2.94
CA TRP A 10 4.36 -6.07 -1.57
C TRP A 10 3.46 -5.28 -0.61
N CYS A 11 3.48 -3.96 -0.65
CA CYS A 11 2.64 -3.16 0.25
C CYS A 11 1.14 -3.38 -0.03
N THR A 12 0.73 -3.51 -1.30
CA THR A 12 -0.65 -3.87 -1.67
C THR A 12 -1.07 -5.22 -1.08
N ALA A 13 -0.23 -6.26 -1.19
CA ALA A 13 -0.53 -7.56 -0.62
C ALA A 13 -0.68 -7.50 0.90
N GLN A 14 0.25 -6.82 1.60
CA GLN A 14 0.18 -6.63 3.04
C GLN A 14 -1.06 -5.85 3.48
N SER A 15 -1.41 -4.78 2.76
CA SER A 15 -2.59 -3.96 3.06
C SER A 15 -3.89 -4.74 2.91
N LYS A 16 -4.00 -5.61 1.90
CA LYS A 16 -5.15 -6.51 1.73
C LYS A 16 -5.26 -7.50 2.89
N GLU A 17 -4.15 -8.14 3.27
CA GLU A 17 -4.13 -9.08 4.40
C GLU A 17 -4.54 -8.41 5.73
N LEU A 18 -4.01 -7.21 6.01
CA LEU A 18 -4.37 -6.46 7.22
C LEU A 18 -5.86 -6.06 7.22
N LYS A 19 -6.40 -5.65 6.07
CA LYS A 19 -7.82 -5.32 5.91
C LYS A 19 -8.70 -6.55 6.14
N GLU A 20 -8.34 -7.70 5.58
CA GLU A 20 -9.04 -8.98 5.80
C GLU A 20 -9.03 -9.40 7.27
N ARG A 21 -7.93 -9.14 7.99
CA ARG A 21 -7.80 -9.37 9.43
C ARG A 21 -8.54 -8.33 10.29
N GLY A 22 -9.20 -7.35 9.68
CA GLY A 22 -10.09 -6.41 10.37
C GLY A 22 -9.37 -5.30 11.14
N VAL A 23 -8.17 -4.89 10.73
CA VAL A 23 -7.54 -3.70 11.34
C VAL A 23 -8.42 -2.47 11.13
N PRO A 24 -8.49 -1.54 12.10
CA PRO A 24 -9.40 -0.39 12.02
C PRO A 24 -8.98 0.65 10.97
N ALA A 25 -7.69 0.73 10.64
CA ALA A 25 -7.14 1.69 9.67
C ALA A 25 -5.77 1.25 9.15
N LEU A 26 -5.39 1.80 8.00
CA LEU A 26 -4.05 1.71 7.42
C LEU A 26 -3.46 3.12 7.26
N HIS A 27 -2.30 3.37 7.88
CA HIS A 27 -1.58 4.65 7.78
C HIS A 27 -0.29 4.47 6.97
N TYR A 28 -0.07 5.32 5.96
CA TYR A 28 1.06 5.23 5.06
C TYR A 28 2.00 6.43 5.21
N TYR A 29 3.29 6.18 5.43
CA TYR A 29 4.32 7.21 5.38
C TYR A 29 4.76 7.46 3.94
N SER A 30 4.20 8.48 3.30
CA SER A 30 4.53 8.81 1.89
C SER A 30 5.92 9.40 1.70
N MET A 31 6.57 9.89 2.77
CA MET A 31 7.87 10.55 2.72
C MET A 31 7.94 11.67 1.65
N GLY A 32 6.83 12.39 1.47
CA GLY A 32 6.69 13.44 0.45
C GLY A 32 6.49 12.92 -0.99
N ARG A 33 6.26 11.63 -1.19
CA ARG A 33 6.05 10.97 -2.50
C ARG A 33 4.79 10.10 -2.48
N SER A 34 3.67 10.66 -2.92
CA SER A 34 2.36 10.02 -2.81
C SER A 34 2.00 9.06 -3.94
N GLU A 35 2.71 9.09 -5.08
CA GLU A 35 2.32 8.32 -6.27
C GLU A 35 2.20 6.82 -6.01
N GLY A 36 3.18 6.23 -5.30
CA GLY A 36 3.13 4.80 -4.95
C GLY A 36 2.00 4.48 -3.97
N VAL A 37 1.80 5.34 -2.96
CA VAL A 37 0.73 5.18 -1.96
C VAL A 37 -0.64 5.27 -2.62
N LYS A 38 -0.83 6.18 -3.59
CA LYS A 38 -2.08 6.31 -4.34
C LYS A 38 -2.43 5.03 -5.10
N GLN A 39 -1.44 4.42 -5.75
CA GLN A 39 -1.63 3.14 -6.46
C GLN A 39 -2.01 2.02 -5.48
N ILE A 40 -1.32 1.92 -4.34
CA ILE A 40 -1.63 0.93 -3.29
C ILE A 40 -3.07 1.11 -2.78
N VAL A 41 -3.46 2.34 -2.43
CA VAL A 41 -4.79 2.62 -1.88
C VAL A 41 -5.90 2.30 -2.88
N ASN A 42 -5.75 2.61 -4.17
CA ASN A 42 -6.72 2.29 -5.22
C ASN A 42 -6.94 0.79 -5.41
N GLU A 43 -5.94 -0.04 -5.10
CA GLU A 43 -6.06 -1.51 -5.17
C GLU A 43 -6.67 -2.13 -3.92
N VAL A 44 -6.71 -1.37 -2.81
CA VAL A 44 -7.13 -1.84 -1.48
C VAL A 44 -8.53 -1.33 -1.12
N PHE A 45 -8.95 -0.16 -1.61
CA PHE A 45 -10.21 0.54 -1.30
C PHE A 45 -10.93 1.01 -2.55
#